data_AF-A0A7S0LBR9-F1
#
_entry.id   AF-A0A7S0LBR9-F1
#
_cell.length_a   1.000
_cell.length_b   1.000
_cell.length_c   1.000
_cell.angle_alpha   90.00
_cell.angle_beta   90.00
_cell.angle_gamma   90.00
#
_symmetry.space_group_name_H-M   'P 1'
#
loop_
_entity.id
_entity.type
_entity.pdbx_description
1 polymer ?
#
loop_
_entity_poly.entity_id
_entity_poly.type
_entity_poly.pdbx_seq_one_letter_code
_entity_poly.pdbx_strand_id
1 'polypeptide(L)'
;DCALALLKAGAAVNATTNEGYTALMLAAQSGHVTFTRALLQAGASIDATNTHGTTSLMFAALHGHEDCVSALTHAGANVDRALASGHTAMIVAAQNGHHATVSVLVEAGADAEKTTSEGDTAFSLACQRGHEYTALVLL
;
A
#
# COMPACT_ATOMS: atom_id res chain seq x y z
N ASP A 1 -10.17 -0.58 -20.91
CA ASP A 1 -11.26 -1.50 -20.47
C ASP A 1 -11.00 -3.00 -20.56
N CYS A 2 -9.88 -3.49 -21.14
CA CYS A 2 -9.64 -4.94 -21.28
C CYS A 2 -9.62 -5.71 -19.94
N ALA A 3 -9.03 -5.16 -18.88
CA ALA A 3 -8.99 -5.85 -17.59
C ALA A 3 -10.37 -5.92 -16.88
N LEU A 4 -11.27 -4.96 -17.11
CA LEU A 4 -12.64 -5.03 -16.61
C LEU A 4 -13.45 -6.10 -17.37
N ALA A 5 -13.19 -6.22 -18.67
CA ALA A 5 -13.76 -7.28 -19.51
C ALA A 5 -13.27 -8.67 -19.09
N LEU A 6 -11.98 -8.81 -18.72
CA LEU A 6 -11.41 -10.08 -18.24
C LEU A 6 -12.01 -10.52 -16.89
N LEU A 7 -12.23 -9.58 -15.96
CA LEU A 7 -12.93 -9.89 -14.70
C LEU A 7 -14.37 -10.34 -14.95
N LYS A 8 -15.09 -9.67 -15.87
CA LYS A 8 -16.44 -10.08 -16.28
C LYS A 8 -16.46 -11.42 -17.03
N ALA A 9 -15.37 -11.79 -17.70
CA ALA A 9 -15.21 -13.05 -18.40
C ALA A 9 -14.79 -14.22 -17.50
N GLY A 10 -14.72 -14.03 -16.17
CA GLY A 10 -14.40 -15.09 -15.22
C GLY A 10 -12.90 -15.35 -15.03
N ALA A 11 -12.04 -14.38 -15.37
CA ALA A 11 -10.64 -14.46 -15.00
C ALA A 11 -10.52 -14.61 -13.47
N ALA A 12 -9.65 -15.52 -13.02
CA ALA A 12 -9.38 -15.70 -11.61
C ALA A 12 -8.78 -14.41 -11.02
N VAL A 13 -9.62 -13.63 -10.32
CA VAL A 13 -9.26 -12.32 -9.74
C VAL A 13 -8.01 -12.38 -8.85
N ASN A 14 -7.75 -13.55 -8.27
CA ASN A 14 -6.63 -13.84 -7.37
C ASN A 14 -5.49 -14.63 -8.04
N ALA A 15 -5.47 -14.73 -9.38
CA ALA A 15 -4.34 -15.33 -10.07
C ALA A 15 -3.06 -14.55 -9.79
N THR A 16 -1.95 -15.27 -9.66
CA THR A 16 -0.64 -14.71 -9.35
C THR A 16 0.38 -15.03 -10.44
N THR A 17 1.35 -14.14 -10.62
CA THR A 17 2.59 -14.47 -11.36
C THR A 17 3.45 -15.46 -10.57
N ASN A 18 4.55 -15.94 -11.18
CA ASN A 18 5.54 -16.78 -10.49
C ASN A 18 6.16 -16.12 -9.25
N GLU A 19 6.16 -14.79 -9.20
CA GLU A 19 6.65 -14.00 -8.06
C GLU A 19 5.53 -13.65 -7.07
N GLY A 20 4.31 -14.17 -7.28
CA GLY A 20 3.18 -13.94 -6.37
C GLY A 20 2.46 -12.60 -6.58
N TYR A 21 2.73 -11.87 -7.68
CA TYR A 21 2.02 -10.61 -7.95
C TYR A 21 0.58 -10.87 -8.38
N THR A 22 -0.37 -10.25 -7.69
CA THR A 22 -1.79 -10.24 -8.09
C THR A 22 -2.10 -9.05 -8.99
N ALA A 23 -3.23 -9.09 -9.69
CA ALA A 23 -3.73 -7.93 -10.42
C ALA A 23 -3.94 -6.70 -9.52
N LEU A 24 -4.35 -6.90 -8.25
CA LEU A 24 -4.55 -5.83 -7.29
C LEU A 24 -3.23 -5.14 -6.92
N MET A 25 -2.15 -5.90 -6.75
CA MET A 25 -0.82 -5.35 -6.50
C MET A 25 -0.33 -4.50 -7.68
N LEU A 26 -0.47 -5.01 -8.91
CA LEU A 26 -0.02 -4.31 -10.11
C LEU A 26 -0.83 -3.02 -10.36
N ALA A 27 -2.14 -3.05 -10.10
CA ALA A 27 -3.00 -1.87 -10.19
C ALA A 27 -2.64 -0.82 -9.14
N ALA A 28 -2.41 -1.25 -7.89
CA ALA A 28 -1.99 -0.39 -6.80
C ALA A 28 -0.61 0.23 -7.05
N GLN A 29 0.35 -0.56 -7.55
CA GLN A 29 1.69 -0.10 -7.94
C GLN A 29 1.67 0.93 -9.05
N SER A 30 0.74 0.81 -10.01
CA SER A 30 0.61 1.72 -11.16
C SER A 30 -0.32 2.91 -10.90
N GLY A 31 -0.90 3.02 -9.70
CA GLY A 31 -1.82 4.11 -9.35
C GLY A 31 -3.19 4.06 -10.05
N HIS A 32 -3.58 2.90 -10.58
CA HIS A 32 -4.83 2.75 -11.33
C HIS A 32 -6.03 2.55 -10.39
N VAL A 33 -6.46 3.61 -9.68
CA VAL A 33 -7.53 3.54 -8.66
C VAL A 33 -8.83 2.91 -9.18
N THR A 34 -9.25 3.21 -10.41
CA THR A 34 -10.47 2.63 -11.00
C THR A 34 -10.36 1.11 -11.10
N PHE A 35 -9.18 0.59 -11.47
CA PHE A 35 -8.92 -0.85 -11.50
C PHE A 35 -8.78 -1.45 -10.10
N THR A 36 -8.10 -0.76 -9.18
CA THR A 36 -8.02 -1.15 -7.77
C THR A 36 -9.42 -1.35 -7.19
N ARG A 37 -10.32 -0.36 -7.33
CA ARG A 37 -11.71 -0.46 -6.86
C ARG A 37 -12.49 -1.59 -7.53
N ALA A 38 -12.35 -1.77 -8.84
CA ALA A 38 -13.03 -2.84 -9.55
C ALA A 38 -12.56 -4.24 -9.11
N LEU A 39 -11.26 -4.42 -8.86
CA LEU A 39 -10.69 -5.67 -8.36
C LEU A 39 -11.16 -5.97 -6.94
N LEU A 40 -11.21 -4.97 -6.07
CA LEU A 40 -11.76 -5.09 -4.71
C LEU A 40 -13.23 -5.52 -4.74
N GLN A 41 -14.04 -4.88 -5.58
CA GLN A 41 -15.45 -5.26 -5.79
C GLN A 41 -15.62 -6.68 -6.35
N ALA A 42 -14.66 -7.15 -7.14
CA ALA A 42 -14.64 -8.50 -7.68
C ALA A 42 -14.11 -9.57 -6.69
N GLY A 43 -13.81 -9.20 -5.44
CA GLY A 43 -13.34 -10.14 -4.41
C GLY A 43 -11.84 -10.46 -4.49
N ALA A 44 -11.02 -9.52 -4.97
CA ALA A 44 -9.58 -9.63 -4.87
C ALA A 44 -9.14 -9.76 -3.40
N SER A 45 -8.19 -10.65 -3.14
CA SER A 45 -7.60 -10.84 -1.82
C SER A 45 -6.75 -9.63 -1.45
N ILE A 46 -7.30 -8.78 -0.58
CA ILE A 46 -6.75 -7.47 -0.21
C ILE A 46 -5.34 -7.57 0.37
N ASP A 47 -5.15 -8.50 1.31
CA ASP A 47 -3.90 -8.70 2.05
C ASP A 47 -3.05 -9.86 1.48
N ALA A 48 -3.30 -10.25 0.23
CA ALA A 48 -2.39 -11.15 -0.47
C ALA A 48 -0.97 -10.55 -0.51
N THR A 49 0.03 -11.41 -0.49
CA THR A 49 1.45 -11.01 -0.54
C THR A 49 2.18 -11.70 -1.67
N ASN A 50 3.10 -10.97 -2.30
CA ASN A 50 4.07 -11.58 -3.21
C ASN A 50 5.13 -12.38 -2.43
N THR A 51 6.12 -12.95 -3.12
CA THR A 51 7.20 -13.73 -2.48
C THR A 51 8.07 -12.93 -1.50
N HIS A 52 8.02 -11.60 -1.56
CA HIS A 52 8.72 -10.69 -0.63
C HIS A 52 7.87 -10.29 0.58
N GLY A 53 6.61 -10.72 0.66
CA GLY A 53 5.68 -10.32 1.71
C GLY A 53 4.97 -8.98 1.43
N THR A 54 5.19 -8.36 0.28
CA THR A 54 4.64 -7.04 -0.07
C THR A 54 3.17 -7.14 -0.45
N THR A 55 2.33 -6.26 0.12
CA THR A 55 0.90 -6.14 -0.21
C THR A 55 0.64 -5.05 -1.24
N SER A 56 -0.58 -5.02 -1.77
CA SER A 56 -1.06 -3.92 -2.64
C SER A 56 -0.98 -2.56 -1.93
N LEU A 57 -1.27 -2.51 -0.62
CA LEU A 57 -1.19 -1.28 0.17
C LEU A 57 0.24 -0.75 0.25
N MET A 58 1.22 -1.63 0.47
CA MET A 58 2.64 -1.25 0.48
C MET A 58 3.11 -0.74 -0.90
N PHE A 59 2.66 -1.34 -2.00
CA PHE A 59 2.97 -0.84 -3.35
C PHE A 59 2.38 0.56 -3.60
N ALA A 60 1.10 0.77 -3.28
CA ALA A 60 0.49 2.09 -3.41
C ALA A 60 1.20 3.13 -2.53
N ALA A 61 1.59 2.75 -1.30
CA ALA A 61 2.33 3.59 -0.37
C ALA A 61 3.72 3.97 -0.88
N LEU A 62 4.48 2.99 -1.41
CA LEU A 62 5.81 3.19 -2.00
C LEU A 62 5.82 4.20 -3.14
N HIS A 63 4.78 4.18 -3.97
CA HIS A 63 4.67 5.04 -5.15
C HIS A 63 3.83 6.31 -4.91
N GLY A 64 3.36 6.54 -3.68
CA GLY A 64 2.61 7.76 -3.34
C GLY A 64 1.22 7.83 -3.95
N HIS A 65 0.62 6.68 -4.27
CA HIS A 65 -0.71 6.62 -4.89
C HIS A 65 -1.83 6.70 -3.86
N GLU A 66 -2.05 7.90 -3.34
CA GLU A 66 -3.02 8.25 -2.30
C GLU A 66 -4.41 7.64 -2.57
N ASP A 67 -4.96 7.82 -3.77
CA ASP A 67 -6.28 7.31 -4.15
C ASP A 67 -6.38 5.77 -4.05
N CYS A 68 -5.29 5.07 -4.38
CA CYS A 68 -5.21 3.62 -4.22
C CYS A 68 -5.10 3.23 -2.74
N VAL A 69 -4.31 3.95 -1.95
CA VAL A 69 -4.21 3.75 -0.49
C VAL A 69 -5.56 3.96 0.18
N SER A 70 -6.26 5.03 -0.17
CA SER A 70 -7.62 5.32 0.31
C SER A 70 -8.58 4.18 -0.07
N ALA A 71 -8.58 3.72 -1.33
CA ALA A 71 -9.45 2.62 -1.75
C ALA A 71 -9.15 1.30 -0.98
N LEU A 72 -7.88 0.98 -0.75
CA LEU A 72 -7.46 -0.24 -0.07
C LEU A 72 -7.79 -0.21 1.43
N THR A 73 -7.52 0.91 2.10
CA THR A 73 -7.84 1.08 3.53
C THR A 73 -9.34 1.07 3.79
N HIS A 74 -10.14 1.75 2.97
CA HIS A 74 -11.61 1.70 3.06
C HIS A 74 -12.17 0.29 2.80
N ALA A 75 -11.47 -0.54 2.03
CA ALA A 75 -11.85 -1.92 1.79
C ALA A 75 -11.40 -2.87 2.92
N GLY A 76 -10.71 -2.37 3.95
CA GLY A 76 -10.29 -3.15 5.12
C GLY A 76 -8.91 -3.79 4.99
N ALA A 77 -8.01 -3.22 4.18
CA ALA A 77 -6.61 -3.66 4.15
C ALA A 77 -5.95 -3.53 5.54
N ASN A 78 -5.12 -4.51 5.90
CA ASN A 78 -4.34 -4.43 7.13
C ASN A 78 -3.25 -3.36 7.01
N VAL A 79 -3.54 -2.18 7.55
CA VAL A 79 -2.68 -0.98 7.51
C VAL A 79 -1.31 -1.19 8.17
N ASP A 80 -1.26 -2.08 9.16
CA ASP A 80 -0.12 -2.28 10.04
C ASP A 80 0.67 -3.56 9.73
N ARG A 81 0.33 -4.24 8.63
CA ARG A 81 1.13 -5.35 8.14
C ARG A 81 2.55 -4.86 7.87
N ALA A 82 3.53 -5.63 8.34
CA ALA A 82 4.94 -5.33 8.18
C ALA A 82 5.64 -6.40 7.35
N LEU A 83 6.65 -5.99 6.58
CA LEU A 83 7.65 -6.89 6.01
C LEU A 83 8.52 -7.49 7.11
N ALA A 84 9.33 -8.50 6.77
CA ALA A 84 10.31 -9.08 7.69
C ALA A 84 11.32 -8.05 8.22
N SER A 85 11.56 -6.97 7.46
CA SER A 85 12.39 -5.82 7.86
C SER A 85 11.66 -4.82 8.76
N GLY A 86 10.44 -5.12 9.21
CA GLY A 86 9.60 -4.21 10.01
C GLY A 86 8.91 -3.09 9.21
N HIS A 87 9.17 -2.97 7.90
CA HIS A 87 8.58 -1.90 7.09
C HIS A 87 7.07 -2.10 6.90
N THR A 88 6.28 -1.12 7.35
CA THR A 88 4.84 -0.99 7.08
C THR A 88 4.59 -0.08 5.89
N ALA A 89 3.32 0.03 5.45
CA ALA A 89 2.94 0.99 4.43
C ALA A 89 3.28 2.44 4.84
N MET A 90 3.06 2.81 6.12
CA MET A 90 3.35 4.16 6.61
C MET A 90 4.85 4.46 6.58
N ILE A 91 5.68 3.55 7.08
CA ILE A 91 7.14 3.69 7.08
C ILE A 91 7.66 3.89 5.65
N VAL A 92 7.17 3.09 4.71
CA VAL A 92 7.57 3.17 3.30
C VAL A 92 7.13 4.49 2.66
N ALA A 93 5.89 4.96 2.90
CA ALA A 93 5.42 6.25 2.41
C ALA A 93 6.22 7.43 3.00
N ALA A 94 6.53 7.36 4.30
CA ALA A 94 7.27 8.38 5.02
C ALA A 94 8.72 8.50 4.53
N GLN A 95 9.40 7.37 4.36
CA GLN A 95 10.75 7.30 3.81
C GLN A 95 10.86 7.90 2.39
N ASN A 96 9.78 7.89 1.61
CA ASN A 96 9.76 8.42 0.24
C ASN A 96 9.10 9.81 0.12
N GLY A 97 8.69 10.42 1.23
CA GLY A 97 8.18 11.79 1.24
C GLY A 97 6.73 11.95 0.78
N HIS A 98 5.95 10.87 0.75
CA HIS A 98 4.56 10.86 0.28
C HIS A 98 3.60 11.31 1.39
N HIS A 99 3.69 12.58 1.81
CA HIS A 99 2.92 13.14 2.92
C HIS A 99 1.40 12.92 2.80
N ALA A 100 0.80 13.11 1.62
CA ALA A 100 -0.64 12.88 1.44
C ALA A 100 -1.03 11.41 1.70
N THR A 101 -0.20 10.47 1.24
CA THR A 101 -0.38 9.05 1.54
C THR A 101 -0.20 8.72 3.02
N VAL A 102 0.75 9.37 3.69
CA VAL A 102 0.92 9.24 5.15
C VAL A 102 -0.31 9.76 5.89
N SER A 103 -0.88 10.90 5.49
CA SER A 103 -2.13 11.42 6.07
C SER A 103 -3.26 10.41 5.98
N VAL A 104 -3.47 9.80 4.80
CA VAL A 104 -4.51 8.76 4.62
C VAL A 104 -4.27 7.55 5.52
N LEU A 105 -3.02 7.14 5.71
CA LEU A 105 -2.69 6.00 6.58
C LEU A 105 -2.92 6.34 8.07
N VAL A 106 -2.59 7.56 8.50
CA VAL A 106 -2.89 8.05 9.86
C VAL A 106 -4.40 8.08 10.09
N GLU A 107 -5.17 8.60 9.14
CA GLU A 107 -6.64 8.61 9.20
C GLU A 107 -7.23 7.20 9.23
N ALA A 108 -6.58 6.23 8.57
CA ALA A 108 -6.96 4.82 8.61
C ALA A 108 -6.53 4.09 9.89
N GLY A 109 -5.89 4.77 10.84
CA GLY A 109 -5.50 4.22 12.14
C GLY A 109 -4.21 3.41 12.15
N ALA A 110 -3.31 3.66 11.19
CA ALA A 110 -1.99 3.01 11.17
C ALA A 110 -1.13 3.47 12.37
N ASP A 111 -0.38 2.55 12.96
CA ASP A 111 0.48 2.80 14.12
C ASP A 111 1.81 3.46 13.69
N ALA A 112 1.94 4.76 13.98
CA ALA A 112 3.12 5.57 13.66
C ALA A 112 4.35 5.22 14.50
N GLU A 113 4.18 4.53 15.63
CA GLU A 113 5.27 4.14 16.54
C GLU A 113 5.93 2.82 16.14
N LYS A 114 5.41 2.14 15.11
CA LYS A 114 6.07 0.95 14.56
C LYS A 114 7.45 1.29 14.01
N THR A 115 8.38 0.36 14.26
CA THR A 115 9.77 0.50 13.85
C THR A 115 10.20 -0.55 12.84
N THR A 116 11.18 -0.19 12.01
CA THR A 116 11.95 -1.16 11.23
C THR A 116 12.80 -2.05 12.13
N SER A 117 13.48 -3.06 11.55
CA SER A 117 14.48 -3.88 12.26
C SER A 117 15.64 -3.05 12.83
N GLU A 118 15.91 -1.88 12.25
CA GLU A 118 16.96 -0.96 12.70
C GLU A 118 16.47 0.01 13.79
N GLY A 119 15.19 -0.08 14.18
CA GLY A 119 14.59 0.80 15.19
C GLY A 119 14.11 2.15 14.64
N ASP A 120 14.08 2.34 13.33
CA ASP A 120 13.59 3.58 12.72
C ASP A 120 12.06 3.63 12.64
N THR A 121 11.47 4.76 13.04
CA THR A 121 10.04 5.05 12.88
C THR A 121 9.78 5.74 11.54
N ALA A 122 8.50 5.87 11.16
CA ALA A 122 8.10 6.67 10.00
C ALA A 122 8.63 8.13 10.12
N PHE A 123 8.55 8.71 11.32
CA PHE A 123 9.02 10.07 11.59
C PHE A 123 10.54 10.19 11.46
N SER A 124 11.31 9.25 12.03
CA SER A 124 12.78 9.32 11.97
C SER A 124 13.28 9.21 10.53
N LEU A 125 12.70 8.33 9.72
CA LEU A 125 13.05 8.20 8.30
C LEU A 125 12.66 9.43 7.49
N ALA A 126 11.48 10.02 7.72
CA ALA A 126 11.09 11.26 7.05
C ALA A 126 12.09 12.39 7.35
N CYS A 127 12.52 12.53 8.62
CA CYS A 127 13.53 13.51 9.01
C CYS A 127 14.90 13.22 8.37
N GLN A 128 15.38 11.97 8.42
CA GLN A 128 16.67 11.57 7.84
C GLN A 128 16.74 11.85 6.32
N ARG A 129 15.60 11.76 5.63
CA ARG A 129 15.48 11.99 4.18
C ARG A 129 15.13 13.45 3.82
N GLY A 130 14.93 14.33 4.80
CA GLY A 130 14.59 15.74 4.57
C GLY A 130 13.15 15.95 4.09
N HIS A 131 12.24 15.04 4.39
CA HIS A 131 10.83 15.14 4.01
C HIS A 131 10.02 15.91 5.05
N GLU A 132 10.23 17.23 5.10
CA GLU A 132 9.67 18.13 6.13
C GLU A 132 8.15 18.04 6.27
N TYR A 133 7.41 18.09 5.16
CA TYR A 133 5.94 17.97 5.19
C TYR A 133 5.47 16.62 5.73
N THR A 134 6.18 15.54 5.41
CA THR A 134 5.83 14.21 5.90
C THR A 134 6.14 14.06 7.38
N ALA A 135 7.27 14.60 7.84
CA ALA A 135 7.59 14.64 9.26
C ALA A 135 6.55 15.45 10.05
N LEU A 136 6.05 16.56 9.49
CA LEU A 136 5.00 17.39 10.11
C LEU A 136 3.67 16.64 10.26
N VAL A 137 3.28 15.80 9.30
CA VAL A 137 2.07 14.97 9.39
C VAL A 137 2.16 13.94 10.53
N LEU A 138 3.38 13.58 10.94
CA LEU A 138 3.66 12.56 11.95
C LEU A 138 3.94 13.14 13.35
N LEU A 139 3.76 14.44 13.55
CA LEU A 139 3.84 15.13 14.85
C LEU A 139 2.49 15.18 15.56
#